data_AF-A0A556MY77-F1
#
_entry.id   AF-A0A556MY77-F1
#
_cell.length_a   1.000
_cell.length_b   1.000
_cell.length_c   1.000
_cell.angle_alpha   90.00
_cell.angle_beta   90.00
_cell.angle_gamma   90.00
#
_symmetry.space_group_name_H-M   'P 1'
#
loop_
_entity.id
_entity.type
_entity.pdbx_description
1 polymer ?
#
loop_
_entity_poly.entity_id
_entity_poly.type
_entity_poly.pdbx_seq_one_letter_code
_entity_poly.pdbx_strand_id
1 'polypeptide(L)'
;MKKHVTFFGLFALLTLGTASAQEKATFGTDFQPIRKDLVAWDAVRGEWLAQSMEAMANKRPTPDRNFPEEYTPAEMFSAMPSTTQDKVRSHIRRSSTTSDSLSRAQWSRLNSFTNRTPDCKPVMGRTYGDPHLKSFDGATYSFQTVGEFTLVKSGSGNVNVQVRQRNQSDDFSLNTAVAMNVGGDRVCFYANEKPDGNTSTPLRIDGEPVYIEGQNYYLEHGGTISPSGRNNYTITWPTGEKVKLDGSQTGGMGFYNIAVEIYPCTDTYDGILGNANGRTSDDFDVRNSMGGIASSNWNMGVFGSTNQRDQLLEKEYLAFLAKDFARQYRITPQESLFDYGFNQSTFAFTDESFPRVHRTLGDLNDSDFRRAQRECERRGFTGSDLSACIYDNGFLRIEPTPKPNIPDRTVGRQLDPVRTPTPNVNPGQKPYRERYPEPRVEGTPGGNNGTAVPRTGNTSTGTPVSSSDKPVITEREKPAPQNPENVGNSSTRTVSKETPASKPVETSTPRVYSSSGTSSEPVKPVKTPEPEVVRPVYNKPVYTEPVRTEPVRTQPIKTEPVRTEPKYTPPPSSNPVSTPVQRPASTPVSTPSSRPSTPITSPGRRGG
;
A
#
# COMPACT_ATOMS: atom_id res chain seq x y z
N MET A 1 30.96 64.84 -0.12
CA MET A 1 31.07 63.56 -0.87
C MET A 1 30.08 62.56 -0.29
N LYS A 2 29.53 61.64 -1.11
CA LYS A 2 28.71 60.46 -0.74
C LYS A 2 27.36 60.75 -0.05
N LYS A 3 26.31 59.92 -0.19
CA LYS A 3 25.77 59.20 -1.38
C LYS A 3 24.37 58.67 -1.01
N HIS A 4 23.44 58.56 -1.96
CA HIS A 4 22.13 57.92 -1.74
C HIS A 4 22.25 56.40 -1.63
N VAL A 5 21.52 55.77 -0.70
CA VAL A 5 21.22 54.31 -0.70
C VAL A 5 19.83 54.07 -0.08
N THR A 6 18.76 54.25 -0.88
CA THR A 6 17.38 53.91 -0.43
C THR A 6 16.51 53.46 -1.60
N PHE A 7 16.76 52.27 -2.19
CA PHE A 7 15.77 51.46 -2.93
C PHE A 7 16.39 50.13 -3.38
N PHE A 8 16.16 49.02 -2.66
CA PHE A 8 16.46 47.66 -3.16
C PHE A 8 15.67 46.51 -2.50
N GLY A 9 14.69 46.81 -1.64
CA GLY A 9 13.95 45.79 -0.88
C GLY A 9 12.71 45.20 -1.55
N LEU A 10 12.18 45.82 -2.61
CA LEU A 10 10.84 45.47 -3.16
C LEU A 10 10.87 44.55 -4.41
N PHE A 11 12.00 44.46 -5.11
CA PHE A 11 12.07 43.76 -6.40
C PHE A 11 12.21 42.23 -6.29
N ALA A 12 12.76 41.71 -5.19
CA ALA A 12 13.01 40.28 -5.01
C ALA A 12 11.75 39.43 -4.78
N LEU A 13 10.66 40.03 -4.27
CA LEU A 13 9.37 39.35 -4.10
C LEU A 13 8.55 39.29 -5.39
N LEU A 14 8.73 40.26 -6.30
CA LEU A 14 8.04 40.29 -7.59
C LEU A 14 8.58 39.25 -8.57
N THR A 15 9.90 39.04 -8.62
CA THR A 15 10.52 38.10 -9.57
C THR A 15 10.16 36.64 -9.30
N LEU A 16 10.06 36.23 -8.03
CA LEU A 16 9.57 34.90 -7.64
C LEU A 16 8.09 34.71 -8.04
N GLY A 17 7.26 35.74 -7.84
CA GLY A 17 5.85 35.71 -8.25
C GLY A 17 5.67 35.61 -9.77
N THR A 18 6.44 36.35 -10.56
CA THR A 18 6.37 36.27 -12.03
C THR A 18 6.87 34.94 -12.58
N ALA A 19 7.92 34.36 -11.99
CA ALA A 19 8.46 33.08 -12.42
C ALA A 19 7.40 31.96 -12.35
N SER A 20 6.79 31.74 -11.19
CA SER A 20 5.77 30.68 -11.03
C SER A 20 4.40 31.01 -11.63
N ALA A 21 4.13 32.27 -12.00
CA ALA A 21 3.00 32.61 -12.85
C ALA A 21 3.25 32.21 -14.32
N GLN A 22 4.45 32.52 -14.85
CA GLN A 22 4.85 32.19 -16.21
C GLN A 22 5.04 30.68 -16.41
N GLU A 23 5.58 29.98 -15.40
CA GLU A 23 5.70 28.51 -15.32
C GLU A 23 4.34 27.79 -15.48
N LYS A 24 3.28 28.32 -14.85
CA LYS A 24 1.91 27.79 -15.03
C LYS A 24 1.37 28.08 -16.43
N ALA A 25 1.68 29.25 -16.99
CA ALA A 25 1.13 29.71 -18.25
C ALA A 25 1.64 28.90 -19.46
N THR A 26 2.93 28.54 -19.51
CA THR A 26 3.48 27.73 -20.61
C THR A 26 2.92 26.31 -20.59
N PHE A 27 3.11 25.59 -19.49
CA PHE A 27 2.63 24.20 -19.34
C PHE A 27 1.11 24.07 -19.56
N GLY A 28 0.30 24.97 -18.96
CA GLY A 28 -1.15 24.94 -19.11
C GLY A 28 -1.61 25.20 -20.55
N THR A 29 -0.85 25.97 -21.33
CA THR A 29 -1.12 26.21 -22.77
C THR A 29 -0.72 24.99 -23.60
N ASP A 30 0.48 24.45 -23.39
CA ASP A 30 1.01 23.28 -24.11
C ASP A 30 0.24 21.97 -23.80
N PHE A 31 -0.52 21.94 -22.70
CA PHE A 31 -1.40 20.83 -22.32
C PHE A 31 -2.78 20.87 -23.01
N GLN A 32 -3.22 22.01 -23.56
CA GLN A 32 -4.55 22.13 -24.19
C GLN A 32 -4.84 21.10 -25.31
N PRO A 33 -3.87 20.70 -26.17
CA PRO A 33 -4.10 19.63 -27.15
C PRO A 33 -4.44 18.27 -26.50
N ILE A 34 -3.79 17.93 -25.38
CA ILE A 34 -4.05 16.68 -24.63
C ILE A 34 -5.44 16.72 -24.01
N ARG A 35 -5.76 17.82 -23.33
CA ARG A 35 -7.10 18.09 -22.78
C ARG A 35 -8.19 17.96 -23.85
N LYS A 36 -7.95 18.50 -25.05
CA LYS A 36 -8.88 18.38 -26.19
C LYS A 36 -9.10 16.94 -26.63
N ASP A 37 -8.05 16.13 -26.79
CA ASP A 37 -8.20 14.71 -27.18
C ASP A 37 -8.91 13.89 -26.08
N LEU A 38 -8.66 14.18 -24.81
CA LEU A 38 -9.35 13.53 -23.68
C LEU A 38 -10.84 13.88 -23.63
N VAL A 39 -11.18 15.16 -23.70
CA VAL A 39 -12.59 15.66 -23.70
C VAL A 39 -13.36 15.20 -24.95
N ALA A 40 -12.67 15.02 -26.09
CA ALA A 40 -13.25 14.47 -27.30
C ALA A 40 -13.52 12.95 -27.23
N TRP A 41 -12.89 12.22 -26.30
CA TRP A 41 -13.23 10.83 -25.99
C TRP A 41 -14.42 10.74 -25.02
N ASP A 42 -14.36 11.46 -23.90
CA ASP A 42 -15.46 11.55 -22.92
C ASP A 42 -15.49 12.95 -22.31
N ALA A 43 -16.62 13.65 -22.45
CA ALA A 43 -16.75 15.04 -22.03
C ALA A 43 -16.72 15.26 -20.50
N VAL A 44 -16.92 14.21 -19.71
CA VAL A 44 -16.96 14.27 -18.24
C VAL A 44 -15.71 13.59 -17.65
N ARG A 45 -15.44 12.34 -18.03
CA ARG A 45 -14.27 11.57 -17.57
C ARG A 45 -12.97 12.11 -18.15
N GLY A 46 -12.97 12.55 -19.42
CA GLY A 46 -11.80 13.13 -20.08
C GLY A 46 -11.43 14.50 -19.53
N GLU A 47 -12.41 15.32 -19.18
CA GLU A 47 -12.19 16.62 -18.51
C GLU A 47 -11.60 16.42 -17.10
N TRP A 48 -12.17 15.50 -16.31
CA TRP A 48 -11.62 15.12 -15.00
C TRP A 48 -10.21 14.54 -15.10
N LEU A 49 -9.95 13.66 -16.07
CA LEU A 49 -8.62 13.07 -16.29
C LEU A 49 -7.61 14.12 -16.73
N ALA A 50 -7.99 15.06 -17.59
CA ALA A 50 -7.16 16.20 -17.98
C ALA A 50 -6.77 17.06 -16.77
N GLN A 51 -7.74 17.47 -15.94
CA GLN A 51 -7.49 18.20 -14.70
C GLN A 51 -6.62 17.40 -13.72
N SER A 52 -6.87 16.09 -13.56
CA SER A 52 -6.10 15.20 -12.69
C SER A 52 -4.65 15.06 -13.15
N MET A 53 -4.41 14.93 -14.45
CA MET A 53 -3.08 14.91 -15.03
C MET A 53 -2.33 16.22 -14.79
N GLU A 54 -2.97 17.37 -14.97
CA GLU A 54 -2.36 18.67 -14.63
C GLU A 54 -2.05 18.79 -13.13
N ALA A 55 -2.95 18.32 -12.25
CA ALA A 55 -2.74 18.29 -10.81
C ALA A 55 -1.56 17.40 -10.40
N MET A 56 -1.49 16.16 -10.91
CA MET A 56 -0.38 15.22 -10.68
C MET A 56 0.96 15.78 -11.19
N ALA A 57 0.97 16.36 -12.40
CA ALA A 57 2.17 16.99 -12.97
C ALA A 57 2.70 18.15 -12.08
N ASN A 58 1.78 18.86 -11.43
CA ASN A 58 2.06 19.99 -10.54
C ASN A 58 2.20 19.63 -9.05
N LYS A 59 2.05 18.35 -8.66
CA LYS A 59 1.93 17.89 -7.26
C LYS A 59 0.87 18.68 -6.46
N ARG A 60 -0.39 18.59 -6.89
CA ARG A 60 -1.56 19.21 -6.25
C ARG A 60 -2.70 18.21 -6.05
N PRO A 61 -3.66 18.52 -5.16
CA PRO A 61 -4.98 17.90 -5.11
C PRO A 61 -5.61 17.69 -6.49
N THR A 62 -6.13 16.50 -6.72
CA THR A 62 -6.96 16.15 -7.89
C THR A 62 -8.40 16.61 -7.67
N PRO A 63 -9.16 16.90 -8.75
CA PRO A 63 -10.57 17.27 -8.63
C PRO A 63 -11.45 16.08 -8.20
N ASP A 64 -12.58 16.41 -7.57
CA ASP A 64 -13.66 15.45 -7.27
C ASP A 64 -14.10 14.67 -8.52
N ARG A 65 -14.36 13.37 -8.32
CA ARG A 65 -14.98 12.55 -9.36
C ARG A 65 -16.46 12.92 -9.50
N ASN A 66 -16.92 12.96 -10.74
CA ASN A 66 -18.29 13.33 -11.11
C ASN A 66 -18.91 12.30 -12.09
N PHE A 67 -18.50 11.05 -11.93
CA PHE A 67 -18.92 9.86 -12.69
C PHE A 67 -18.89 8.63 -11.74
N PRO A 68 -19.64 7.55 -12.03
CA PRO A 68 -19.81 6.44 -11.09
C PRO A 68 -18.58 5.52 -10.96
N GLU A 69 -17.61 5.58 -11.87
CA GLU A 69 -16.39 4.78 -11.75
C GLU A 69 -15.48 5.25 -10.60
N GLU A 70 -15.18 4.35 -9.67
CA GLU A 70 -14.25 4.58 -8.56
C GLU A 70 -12.77 4.41 -9.02
N TYR A 71 -12.42 4.85 -10.23
CA TYR A 71 -11.10 4.66 -10.83
C TYR A 71 -10.09 5.72 -10.34
N THR A 72 -8.81 5.35 -10.22
CA THR A 72 -7.69 6.31 -10.18
C THR A 72 -7.44 6.92 -11.57
N PRO A 73 -6.69 8.04 -11.68
CA PRO A 73 -6.28 8.57 -12.98
C PRO A 73 -5.58 7.54 -13.88
N ALA A 74 -4.77 6.65 -13.32
CA ALA A 74 -4.15 5.54 -14.06
C ALA A 74 -5.17 4.52 -14.59
N GLU A 75 -6.13 4.08 -13.76
CA GLU A 75 -7.19 3.16 -14.18
C GLU A 75 -8.09 3.80 -15.26
N MET A 76 -8.40 5.09 -15.15
CA MET A 76 -9.16 5.83 -16.16
C MET A 76 -8.39 5.98 -17.47
N PHE A 77 -7.09 6.28 -17.43
CA PHE A 77 -6.23 6.32 -18.62
C PHE A 77 -6.11 4.95 -19.29
N SER A 78 -6.05 3.87 -18.50
CA SER A 78 -5.98 2.48 -19.00
C SER A 78 -7.28 2.03 -19.67
N ALA A 79 -8.44 2.45 -19.14
CA ALA A 79 -9.76 2.10 -19.66
C ALA A 79 -10.18 2.91 -20.92
N MET A 80 -9.45 3.98 -21.25
CA MET A 80 -9.63 4.75 -22.48
C MET A 80 -9.15 3.95 -23.72
N PRO A 81 -9.78 4.08 -24.91
CA PRO A 81 -9.31 3.41 -26.12
C PRO A 81 -7.83 3.67 -26.43
N SER A 82 -7.10 2.61 -26.84
CA SER A 82 -5.66 2.65 -27.10
C SER A 82 -5.26 3.76 -28.09
N THR A 83 -6.06 3.98 -29.13
CA THR A 83 -5.84 5.05 -30.12
C THR A 83 -5.85 6.46 -29.52
N THR A 84 -6.58 6.70 -28.44
CA THR A 84 -6.53 7.97 -27.70
C THR A 84 -5.36 7.99 -26.71
N GLN A 85 -5.04 6.86 -26.06
CA GLN A 85 -3.81 6.74 -25.25
C GLN A 85 -2.55 7.02 -26.08
N ASP A 86 -2.49 6.53 -27.32
CA ASP A 86 -1.39 6.73 -28.26
C ASP A 86 -1.21 8.20 -28.66
N LYS A 87 -2.31 8.92 -28.92
CA LYS A 87 -2.27 10.37 -29.17
C LYS A 87 -1.75 11.13 -27.95
N VAL A 88 -2.30 10.86 -26.76
CA VAL A 88 -1.91 11.54 -25.51
C VAL A 88 -0.43 11.28 -25.19
N ARG A 89 0.03 10.02 -25.28
CA ARG A 89 1.46 9.68 -25.18
C ARG A 89 2.31 10.41 -26.23
N SER A 90 1.85 10.52 -27.47
CA SER A 90 2.57 11.21 -28.55
C SER A 90 2.69 12.72 -28.32
N HIS A 91 1.66 13.36 -27.77
CA HIS A 91 1.72 14.75 -27.35
C HIS A 91 2.68 14.96 -26.17
N ILE A 92 2.56 14.16 -25.11
CA ILE A 92 3.43 14.22 -23.92
C ILE A 92 4.92 14.04 -24.30
N ARG A 93 5.23 13.04 -25.14
CA ARG A 93 6.60 12.77 -25.62
C ARG A 93 7.15 13.90 -26.50
N ARG A 94 6.30 14.61 -27.25
CA ARG A 94 6.71 15.80 -28.00
C ARG A 94 7.04 16.93 -27.03
N SER A 95 6.11 17.31 -26.17
CA SER A 95 6.29 18.40 -25.22
C SER A 95 7.49 18.17 -24.28
N SER A 96 7.73 16.94 -23.81
CA SER A 96 8.88 16.63 -22.95
C SER A 96 10.25 16.88 -23.59
N THR A 97 10.33 16.91 -24.92
CA THR A 97 11.58 17.20 -25.67
C THR A 97 11.69 18.66 -26.13
N THR A 98 10.58 19.35 -26.37
CA THR A 98 10.58 20.76 -26.82
C THR A 98 10.50 21.80 -25.70
N SER A 99 10.08 21.41 -24.50
CA SER A 99 9.78 22.33 -23.40
C SER A 99 11.02 22.90 -22.69
N ASP A 100 10.82 24.05 -22.03
CA ASP A 100 11.80 24.70 -21.15
C ASP A 100 12.23 23.83 -19.96
N SER A 101 13.24 24.28 -19.21
CA SER A 101 13.81 23.52 -18.09
C SER A 101 12.88 23.38 -16.87
N LEU A 102 11.86 24.22 -16.73
CA LEU A 102 10.93 24.20 -15.60
C LEU A 102 9.81 23.19 -15.86
N SER A 103 9.12 23.36 -16.98
CA SER A 103 8.01 22.51 -17.40
C SER A 103 8.43 21.09 -17.78
N ARG A 104 9.71 20.86 -18.13
CA ARG A 104 10.28 19.52 -18.31
C ARG A 104 10.07 18.60 -17.10
N ALA A 105 10.02 19.13 -15.88
CA ALA A 105 9.72 18.34 -14.69
C ALA A 105 8.25 17.88 -14.61
N GLN A 106 7.31 18.72 -15.06
CA GLN A 106 5.89 18.37 -15.20
C GLN A 106 5.69 17.33 -16.31
N TRP A 107 6.29 17.56 -17.48
CA TRP A 107 6.23 16.62 -18.61
C TRP A 107 6.88 15.27 -18.33
N SER A 108 7.99 15.25 -17.59
CA SER A 108 8.63 14.00 -17.15
C SER A 108 7.68 13.13 -16.31
N ARG A 109 6.94 13.73 -15.35
CA ARG A 109 5.93 13.02 -14.55
C ARG A 109 4.80 12.46 -15.41
N LEU A 110 4.27 13.24 -16.36
CA LEU A 110 3.25 12.77 -17.30
C LEU A 110 3.76 11.66 -18.23
N ASN A 111 5.04 11.70 -18.61
CA ASN A 111 5.67 10.68 -19.44
C ASN A 111 5.86 9.37 -18.66
N SER A 112 6.34 9.41 -17.41
CA SER A 112 6.43 8.21 -16.54
C SER A 112 5.05 7.65 -16.17
N PHE A 113 4.03 8.50 -16.02
CA PHE A 113 2.64 8.09 -15.81
C PHE A 113 2.06 7.37 -17.05
N THR A 114 2.09 8.01 -18.22
CA THR A 114 1.38 7.48 -19.42
C THR A 114 2.12 6.36 -20.15
N ASN A 115 3.45 6.23 -20.02
CA ASN A 115 4.21 5.14 -20.66
C ASN A 115 4.03 3.75 -20.01
N ARG A 116 3.22 3.63 -18.96
CA ARG A 116 2.93 2.34 -18.32
C ARG A 116 2.03 1.45 -19.21
N THR A 117 1.08 2.04 -19.92
CA THR A 117 0.16 1.29 -20.80
C THR A 117 0.61 1.34 -22.27
N PRO A 118 0.44 0.24 -23.03
CA PRO A 118 -0.09 -1.06 -22.61
C PRO A 118 0.97 -2.05 -22.11
N ASP A 119 2.25 -1.80 -22.37
CA ASP A 119 3.27 -2.86 -22.36
C ASP A 119 3.91 -3.15 -20.99
N CYS A 120 3.86 -2.20 -20.05
CA CYS A 120 4.50 -2.40 -18.76
C CYS A 120 3.60 -3.12 -17.76
N LYS A 121 3.96 -4.37 -17.48
CA LYS A 121 3.30 -5.21 -16.47
C LYS A 121 3.88 -4.89 -15.09
N PRO A 122 3.05 -4.84 -14.03
CA PRO A 122 3.56 -4.69 -12.68
C PRO A 122 4.31 -5.95 -12.22
N VAL A 123 5.31 -5.76 -11.35
CA VAL A 123 5.94 -6.85 -10.59
C VAL A 123 5.49 -6.79 -9.13
N MET A 124 5.40 -7.94 -8.46
CA MET A 124 4.85 -8.05 -7.10
C MET A 124 5.86 -8.63 -6.11
N GLY A 125 6.28 -7.81 -5.15
CA GLY A 125 6.96 -8.24 -3.92
C GLY A 125 5.96 -8.36 -2.77
N ARG A 126 6.30 -9.12 -1.72
CA ARG A 126 5.45 -9.29 -0.54
C ARG A 126 6.23 -9.49 0.76
N THR A 127 5.65 -9.05 1.88
CA THR A 127 5.95 -9.54 3.24
C THR A 127 4.70 -10.19 3.83
N TYR A 128 4.83 -11.38 4.41
CA TYR A 128 3.72 -12.24 4.80
C TYR A 128 4.13 -13.18 5.94
N GLY A 129 3.16 -13.71 6.68
CA GLY A 129 3.47 -14.57 7.83
C GLY A 129 4.24 -13.83 8.91
N ASP A 130 5.15 -14.53 9.59
CA ASP A 130 6.08 -13.92 10.56
C ASP A 130 7.48 -13.64 9.97
N PRO A 131 7.76 -12.35 9.76
CA PRO A 131 7.59 -11.77 8.44
C PRO A 131 8.58 -12.40 7.44
N HIS A 132 8.07 -13.35 6.64
CA HIS A 132 8.73 -13.87 5.45
C HIS A 132 8.60 -12.84 4.32
N LEU A 133 9.68 -12.61 3.57
CA LEU A 133 9.74 -11.67 2.46
C LEU A 133 10.02 -12.38 1.14
N LYS A 134 9.47 -11.81 0.07
CA LYS A 134 9.73 -12.19 -1.33
C LYS A 134 9.91 -10.92 -2.13
N SER A 135 11.12 -10.70 -2.66
CA SER A 135 11.49 -9.50 -3.41
C SER A 135 10.69 -9.37 -4.71
N PHE A 136 10.78 -8.21 -5.36
CA PHE A 136 10.17 -7.98 -6.67
C PHE A 136 10.70 -8.92 -7.76
N ASP A 137 11.98 -9.29 -7.69
CA ASP A 137 12.64 -10.21 -8.64
C ASP A 137 12.57 -11.69 -8.20
N GLY A 138 12.12 -11.96 -6.97
CA GLY A 138 11.71 -13.29 -6.49
C GLY A 138 12.57 -13.93 -5.40
N ALA A 139 13.65 -13.27 -4.96
CA ALA A 139 14.48 -13.72 -3.85
C ALA A 139 13.65 -13.80 -2.55
N THR A 140 13.78 -14.89 -1.77
CA THR A 140 12.85 -15.21 -0.66
C THR A 140 13.62 -15.46 0.64
N TYR A 141 13.21 -14.87 1.77
CA TYR A 141 13.92 -14.95 3.06
C TYR A 141 13.02 -14.66 4.27
N SER A 142 13.49 -14.96 5.49
CA SER A 142 12.85 -14.51 6.73
C SER A 142 13.53 -13.26 7.26
N PHE A 143 12.75 -12.24 7.64
CA PHE A 143 13.26 -10.97 8.15
C PHE A 143 12.83 -10.74 9.60
N GLN A 144 13.17 -11.67 10.49
CA GLN A 144 12.82 -11.58 11.92
C GLN A 144 13.51 -10.38 12.57
N THR A 145 12.82 -9.24 12.63
CA THR A 145 13.36 -7.99 13.18
C THR A 145 12.28 -7.22 13.93
N VAL A 146 12.67 -6.25 14.75
CA VAL A 146 11.76 -5.22 15.24
C VAL A 146 12.30 -3.83 14.95
N GLY A 147 11.40 -2.90 14.67
CA GLY A 147 11.70 -1.55 14.22
C GLY A 147 10.72 -1.07 13.16
N GLU A 148 11.12 -0.01 12.46
CA GLU A 148 10.39 0.52 11.32
C GLU A 148 11.32 0.52 10.10
N PHE A 149 10.84 0.00 8.95
CA PHE A 149 11.67 -0.25 7.77
C PHE A 149 11.01 0.25 6.48
N THR A 150 11.83 0.73 5.54
CA THR A 150 11.38 1.03 4.18
C THR A 150 11.12 -0.28 3.42
N LEU A 151 9.84 -0.61 3.21
CA LEU A 151 9.41 -1.79 2.45
C LEU A 151 9.77 -1.62 0.96
N VAL A 152 9.37 -0.47 0.40
CA VAL A 152 9.77 -0.01 -0.94
C VAL A 152 9.58 1.51 -1.06
N LYS A 153 10.51 2.19 -1.72
CA LYS A 153 10.51 3.63 -2.01
C LYS A 153 10.96 3.83 -3.46
N SER A 154 10.31 4.72 -4.20
CA SER A 154 10.63 4.94 -5.62
C SER A 154 11.49 6.19 -5.87
N GLY A 155 12.24 6.19 -6.96
CA GLY A 155 13.15 7.28 -7.35
C GLY A 155 12.44 8.61 -7.63
N SER A 156 11.21 8.57 -8.15
CA SER A 156 10.36 9.77 -8.30
C SER A 156 9.81 10.32 -6.96
N GLY A 157 9.86 9.52 -5.89
CA GLY A 157 9.27 9.81 -4.59
C GLY A 157 7.74 9.73 -4.54
N ASN A 158 7.09 9.23 -5.61
CA ASN A 158 5.64 9.04 -5.66
C ASN A 158 5.17 7.84 -4.81
N VAL A 159 6.03 6.83 -4.64
CA VAL A 159 5.80 5.66 -3.78
C VAL A 159 6.80 5.69 -2.62
N ASN A 160 6.30 5.58 -1.40
CA ASN A 160 7.08 5.22 -0.21
C ASN A 160 6.15 4.39 0.68
N VAL A 161 6.52 3.14 0.93
CA VAL A 161 5.79 2.18 1.76
C VAL A 161 6.72 1.73 2.88
N GLN A 162 6.24 1.82 4.11
CA GLN A 162 6.99 1.62 5.34
C GLN A 162 6.26 0.64 6.25
N VAL A 163 6.98 -0.22 6.96
CA VAL A 163 6.41 -1.27 7.82
C VAL A 163 6.96 -1.20 9.24
N ARG A 164 6.10 -1.39 10.24
CA ARG A 164 6.45 -1.48 11.66
C ARG A 164 6.38 -2.94 12.12
N GLN A 165 7.53 -3.50 12.49
CA GLN A 165 7.63 -4.86 13.00
C GLN A 165 7.77 -4.85 14.53
N ARG A 166 6.97 -5.68 15.20
CA ARG A 166 6.92 -5.82 16.67
C ARG A 166 7.10 -7.28 17.05
N ASN A 167 7.71 -7.52 18.21
CA ASN A 167 7.92 -8.85 18.74
C ASN A 167 6.60 -9.45 19.23
N GLN A 168 6.22 -10.61 18.69
CA GLN A 168 5.19 -11.47 19.25
C GLN A 168 5.73 -12.26 20.45
N SER A 169 7.01 -12.62 20.39
CA SER A 169 7.83 -13.24 21.45
C SER A 169 9.31 -12.93 21.17
N ASP A 170 10.23 -13.43 21.99
CA ASP A 170 11.68 -13.10 21.90
C ASP A 170 12.36 -13.49 20.57
N ASP A 171 11.79 -14.44 19.82
CA ASP A 171 12.36 -14.96 18.57
C ASP A 171 11.55 -14.60 17.31
N PHE A 172 10.31 -14.12 17.47
CA PHE A 172 9.33 -14.00 16.39
C PHE A 172 8.68 -12.61 16.34
N SER A 173 8.56 -12.05 15.13
CA SER A 173 8.02 -10.70 14.91
C SER A 173 6.88 -10.67 13.89
N LEU A 174 6.05 -9.63 13.91
CA LEU A 174 4.91 -9.46 13.03
C LEU A 174 4.80 -8.01 12.50
N ASN A 175 4.33 -7.87 11.26
CA ASN A 175 4.03 -6.58 10.63
C ASN A 175 2.77 -5.95 11.25
N THR A 176 2.93 -5.17 12.32
CA THR A 176 1.79 -4.61 13.10
C THR A 176 1.23 -3.30 12.55
N ALA A 177 1.99 -2.56 11.75
CA ALA A 177 1.49 -1.37 11.05
C ALA A 177 2.20 -1.12 9.72
N VAL A 178 1.53 -0.38 8.83
CA VAL A 178 2.01 0.03 7.51
C VAL A 178 1.74 1.52 7.33
N ALA A 179 2.72 2.29 6.85
CA ALA A 179 2.57 3.70 6.51
C ALA A 179 2.99 3.96 5.06
N MET A 180 2.27 4.83 4.36
CA MET A 180 2.37 4.99 2.91
C MET A 180 2.26 6.46 2.50
N ASN A 181 3.07 6.88 1.53
CA ASN A 181 2.85 8.09 0.75
C ASN A 181 2.17 7.71 -0.57
N VAL A 182 0.90 8.05 -0.70
CA VAL A 182 0.05 7.67 -1.85
C VAL A 182 -0.02 8.81 -2.86
N GLY A 183 1.13 9.15 -3.47
CA GLY A 183 1.23 10.25 -4.44
C GLY A 183 1.16 11.67 -3.85
N GLY A 184 1.10 11.78 -2.52
CA GLY A 184 1.00 13.03 -1.75
C GLY A 184 0.31 12.81 -0.41
N ASP A 185 -0.67 11.90 -0.35
CA ASP A 185 -1.48 11.63 0.84
C ASP A 185 -0.76 10.67 1.81
N ARG A 186 -0.72 11.00 3.12
CA ARG A 186 -0.09 10.15 4.15
C ARG A 186 -1.10 9.17 4.74
N VAL A 187 -0.98 7.89 4.39
CA VAL A 187 -1.96 6.85 4.74
C VAL A 187 -1.32 5.80 5.65
N CYS A 188 -1.87 5.61 6.85
CA CYS A 188 -1.35 4.67 7.84
C CYS A 188 -2.40 3.64 8.28
N PHE A 189 -2.01 2.37 8.42
CA PHE A 189 -2.84 1.28 8.91
C PHE A 189 -2.17 0.62 10.12
N TYR A 190 -2.84 0.63 11.28
CA TYR A 190 -2.36 0.06 12.54
C TYR A 190 -3.22 -1.14 12.91
N ALA A 191 -2.70 -2.36 12.73
CA ALA A 191 -3.38 -3.57 13.20
C ALA A 191 -3.40 -3.59 14.74
N ASN A 192 -2.27 -3.27 15.37
CA ASN A 192 -2.10 -3.12 16.81
C ASN A 192 -1.52 -1.73 17.18
N GLU A 193 -1.43 -1.41 18.48
CA GLU A 193 -0.75 -0.22 19.02
C GLU A 193 -1.09 1.11 18.31
N LYS A 194 -2.39 1.41 18.24
CA LYS A 194 -2.92 2.63 17.61
C LYS A 194 -2.48 3.88 18.39
N PRO A 195 -1.81 4.86 17.74
CA PRO A 195 -1.10 5.95 18.43
C PRO A 195 -2.01 6.98 19.12
N ASP A 196 -3.28 7.04 18.70
CA ASP A 196 -4.34 7.92 19.21
C ASP A 196 -5.29 7.21 20.21
N GLY A 197 -5.10 5.90 20.45
CA GLY A 197 -6.02 5.06 21.23
C GLY A 197 -7.38 4.76 20.57
N ASN A 198 -7.67 5.27 19.37
CA ASN A 198 -8.98 5.13 18.72
C ASN A 198 -9.12 3.76 18.04
N THR A 199 -9.68 2.79 18.75
CA THR A 199 -9.81 1.39 18.28
C THR A 199 -10.89 1.15 17.22
N SER A 200 -11.73 2.15 16.87
CA SER A 200 -12.87 1.98 15.95
C SER A 200 -12.49 1.65 14.49
N THR A 201 -11.30 2.05 14.06
CA THR A 201 -10.76 1.83 12.71
C THR A 201 -9.24 1.56 12.80
N PRO A 202 -8.63 0.76 11.90
CA PRO A 202 -7.18 0.65 11.80
C PRO A 202 -6.54 1.80 10.99
N LEU A 203 -7.31 2.51 10.16
CA LEU A 203 -6.82 3.52 9.22
C LEU A 203 -6.63 4.90 9.87
N ARG A 204 -5.57 5.61 9.50
CA ARG A 204 -5.43 7.07 9.61
C ARG A 204 -5.06 7.66 8.25
N ILE A 205 -5.54 8.87 7.99
CA ILE A 205 -5.11 9.70 6.85
C ILE A 205 -4.63 11.03 7.42
N ASP A 206 -3.38 11.38 7.14
CA ASP A 206 -2.63 12.51 7.71
C ASP A 206 -2.56 12.57 9.25
N GLY A 207 -2.94 11.46 9.92
CA GLY A 207 -2.98 11.30 11.37
C GLY A 207 -4.40 11.19 11.93
N GLU A 208 -5.41 11.58 11.16
CA GLU A 208 -6.82 11.54 11.57
C GLU A 208 -7.46 10.15 11.31
N PRO A 209 -8.21 9.58 12.26
CA PRO A 209 -8.79 8.23 12.14
C PRO A 209 -10.00 8.22 11.19
N VAL A 210 -9.89 7.49 10.08
CA VAL A 210 -10.92 7.43 9.04
C VAL A 210 -11.63 6.07 9.04
N TYR A 211 -12.96 6.08 9.05
CA TYR A 211 -13.81 4.90 8.86
C TYR A 211 -14.28 4.81 7.41
N ILE A 212 -14.36 3.60 6.85
CA ILE A 212 -14.78 3.36 5.47
C ILE A 212 -16.04 2.49 5.46
N GLU A 213 -17.16 3.07 5.01
CA GLU A 213 -18.50 2.44 5.00
C GLU A 213 -18.71 1.48 3.80
N GLY A 214 -17.72 0.62 3.54
CA GLY A 214 -17.79 -0.43 2.51
C GLY A 214 -17.67 0.02 1.05
N GLN A 215 -17.78 1.32 0.76
CA GLN A 215 -17.41 1.92 -0.53
C GLN A 215 -15.91 2.22 -0.59
N ASN A 216 -15.36 2.54 -1.76
CA ASN A 216 -14.00 3.07 -1.83
C ASN A 216 -13.89 4.45 -1.18
N TYR A 217 -12.77 4.70 -0.50
CA TYR A 217 -12.35 6.03 -0.09
C TYR A 217 -11.44 6.66 -1.15
N TYR A 218 -11.63 7.94 -1.43
CA TYR A 218 -10.87 8.75 -2.39
C TYR A 218 -9.85 9.64 -1.67
N LEU A 219 -8.59 9.54 -2.07
CA LEU A 219 -7.49 10.32 -1.53
C LEU A 219 -7.32 11.63 -2.32
N GLU A 220 -6.85 12.71 -1.68
CA GLU A 220 -6.87 14.06 -2.27
C GLU A 220 -5.95 14.15 -3.51
N HIS A 221 -4.82 13.44 -3.53
CA HIS A 221 -3.93 13.36 -4.70
C HIS A 221 -4.32 12.28 -5.72
N GLY A 222 -5.53 11.73 -5.61
CA GLY A 222 -6.21 10.93 -6.66
C GLY A 222 -6.16 9.42 -6.49
N GLY A 223 -5.45 8.93 -5.47
CA GLY A 223 -5.45 7.51 -5.10
C GLY A 223 -6.80 7.04 -4.54
N THR A 224 -6.90 5.73 -4.28
CA THR A 224 -8.08 5.08 -3.68
C THR A 224 -7.69 4.10 -2.58
N ILE A 225 -8.60 3.89 -1.62
CA ILE A 225 -8.56 2.79 -0.66
C ILE A 225 -9.86 1.98 -0.81
N SER A 226 -9.74 0.75 -1.30
CA SER A 226 -10.85 -0.19 -1.47
C SER A 226 -10.90 -1.20 -0.31
N PRO A 227 -11.96 -1.24 0.51
CA PRO A 227 -12.17 -2.33 1.45
C PRO A 227 -12.54 -3.61 0.68
N SER A 228 -11.97 -4.75 1.06
CA SER A 228 -12.18 -6.06 0.40
C SER A 228 -12.52 -7.19 1.37
N GLY A 229 -12.69 -6.87 2.66
CA GLY A 229 -13.02 -7.79 3.73
C GLY A 229 -12.81 -7.14 5.09
N ARG A 230 -13.00 -7.90 6.17
CA ARG A 230 -12.73 -7.41 7.54
C ARG A 230 -11.22 -7.18 7.70
N ASN A 231 -10.81 -5.92 7.88
CA ASN A 231 -9.42 -5.47 7.92
C ASN A 231 -8.61 -5.66 6.61
N ASN A 232 -9.27 -5.97 5.48
CA ASN A 232 -8.59 -6.20 4.20
C ASN A 232 -8.78 -5.02 3.26
N TYR A 233 -7.69 -4.49 2.70
CA TYR A 233 -7.68 -3.24 1.94
C TYR A 233 -6.79 -3.35 0.70
N THR A 234 -7.21 -2.76 -0.42
CA THR A 234 -6.36 -2.49 -1.58
C THR A 234 -6.22 -0.98 -1.72
N ILE A 235 -5.01 -0.47 -1.60
CA ILE A 235 -4.67 0.94 -1.82
C ILE A 235 -4.09 1.07 -3.22
N THR A 236 -4.68 1.90 -4.08
CA THR A 236 -4.21 2.13 -5.45
C THR A 236 -3.73 3.57 -5.59
N TRP A 237 -2.50 3.76 -6.07
CA TRP A 237 -1.89 5.06 -6.31
C TRP A 237 -2.58 5.76 -7.50
N PRO A 238 -2.54 7.10 -7.56
CA PRO A 238 -3.01 7.84 -8.74
C PRO A 238 -2.26 7.44 -10.02
N THR A 239 -1.01 6.98 -9.87
CA THR A 239 -0.11 6.47 -10.91
C THR A 239 -0.25 4.98 -11.23
N GLY A 240 -1.02 4.21 -10.45
CA GLY A 240 -1.40 2.82 -10.74
C GLY A 240 -0.74 1.73 -9.89
N GLU A 241 0.32 2.04 -9.12
CA GLU A 241 0.88 1.11 -8.12
C GLU A 241 -0.19 0.69 -7.10
N LYS A 242 -0.04 -0.50 -6.51
CA LYS A 242 -1.00 -1.03 -5.53
C LYS A 242 -0.30 -1.59 -4.30
N VAL A 243 -0.91 -1.41 -3.14
CA VAL A 243 -0.62 -2.17 -1.91
C VAL A 243 -1.88 -2.92 -1.50
N LYS A 244 -1.78 -4.24 -1.32
CA LYS A 244 -2.85 -5.03 -0.69
C LYS A 244 -2.45 -5.42 0.72
N LEU A 245 -3.30 -5.05 1.67
CA LEU A 245 -3.25 -5.43 3.07
C LEU A 245 -4.28 -6.53 3.33
N ASP A 246 -3.83 -7.62 3.94
CA ASP A 246 -4.64 -8.76 4.36
C ASP A 246 -4.41 -8.96 5.87
N GLY A 247 -5.44 -8.67 6.67
CA GLY A 247 -5.33 -8.51 8.12
C GLY A 247 -5.60 -9.81 8.88
N SER A 248 -4.62 -10.26 9.64
CA SER A 248 -4.64 -11.53 10.39
C SER A 248 -4.31 -11.33 11.87
N GLN A 249 -4.40 -12.40 12.67
CA GLN A 249 -4.15 -12.37 14.11
C GLN A 249 -3.57 -13.72 14.59
N THR A 250 -2.47 -13.69 15.34
CA THR A 250 -1.98 -14.85 16.10
C THR A 250 -1.50 -14.44 17.49
N GLY A 251 -1.58 -15.32 18.48
CA GLY A 251 -1.20 -15.03 19.87
C GLY A 251 -1.93 -13.82 20.50
N GLY A 252 -3.08 -13.42 19.95
CA GLY A 252 -3.78 -12.17 20.29
C GLY A 252 -3.27 -10.92 19.56
N MET A 253 -2.09 -10.94 18.94
CA MET A 253 -1.52 -9.83 18.18
C MET A 253 -2.07 -9.78 16.75
N GLY A 254 -2.67 -8.64 16.38
CA GLY A 254 -3.10 -8.37 15.00
C GLY A 254 -1.93 -7.89 14.14
N PHE A 255 -1.89 -8.34 12.87
CA PHE A 255 -0.84 -8.03 11.91
C PHE A 255 -1.36 -7.99 10.46
N TYR A 256 -0.52 -7.54 9.52
CA TYR A 256 -0.81 -7.51 8.10
C TYR A 256 0.14 -8.39 7.28
N ASN A 257 -0.45 -9.23 6.43
CA ASN A 257 0.17 -9.66 5.18
C ASN A 257 0.11 -8.49 4.18
N ILE A 258 1.20 -8.23 3.47
CA ILE A 258 1.38 -7.05 2.61
C ILE A 258 1.96 -7.48 1.27
N ALA A 259 1.25 -7.20 0.17
CA ALA A 259 1.78 -7.34 -1.19
C ALA A 259 1.80 -5.98 -1.89
N VAL A 260 2.85 -5.70 -2.66
CA VAL A 260 3.04 -4.42 -3.36
C VAL A 260 3.27 -4.68 -4.84
N GLU A 261 2.53 -3.98 -5.70
CA GLU A 261 2.68 -3.99 -7.16
C GLU A 261 3.27 -2.66 -7.66
N ILE A 262 4.38 -2.74 -8.38
CA ILE A 262 5.16 -1.59 -8.87
C ILE A 262 5.50 -1.72 -10.37
N TYR A 263 5.96 -0.63 -11.00
CA TYR A 263 6.26 -0.56 -12.45
C TYR A 263 7.72 -0.15 -12.75
N PRO A 264 8.71 -1.07 -12.65
CA PRO A 264 10.16 -0.78 -12.81
C PRO A 264 10.59 -0.23 -14.17
N CYS A 265 9.75 -0.38 -15.18
CA CYS A 265 9.90 0.23 -16.51
C CYS A 265 9.84 1.77 -16.53
N THR A 266 9.32 2.42 -15.48
CA THR A 266 9.02 3.87 -15.46
C THR A 266 9.58 4.64 -14.26
N ASP A 267 10.11 3.93 -13.27
CA ASP A 267 10.70 4.48 -12.04
C ASP A 267 11.70 3.46 -11.47
N THR A 268 12.67 3.91 -10.70
CA THR A 268 13.56 3.01 -9.92
C THR A 268 12.96 2.76 -8.54
N TYR A 269 13.32 1.64 -7.90
CA TYR A 269 12.80 1.27 -6.58
C TYR A 269 13.92 0.77 -5.66
N ASP A 270 13.74 0.95 -4.35
CA ASP A 270 14.68 0.52 -3.31
C ASP A 270 13.93 0.21 -2.00
N GLY A 271 14.35 -0.81 -1.26
CA GLY A 271 13.73 -1.23 0.00
C GLY A 271 14.08 -2.68 0.37
N ILE A 272 13.52 -3.18 1.46
CA ILE A 272 13.71 -4.60 1.85
C ILE A 272 13.00 -5.58 0.89
N LEU A 273 12.12 -5.11 -0.01
CA LEU A 273 11.62 -5.90 -1.15
C LEU A 273 12.55 -5.89 -2.38
N GLY A 274 13.77 -5.37 -2.25
CA GLY A 274 14.78 -5.37 -3.31
C GLY A 274 14.68 -4.17 -4.25
N ASN A 275 15.40 -4.24 -5.37
CA ASN A 275 15.57 -3.11 -6.29
C ASN A 275 14.76 -3.23 -7.62
N ALA A 276 14.20 -4.40 -7.89
CA ALA A 276 13.32 -4.70 -9.03
C ALA A 276 13.95 -4.50 -10.43
N ASN A 277 15.26 -4.74 -10.56
CA ASN A 277 15.97 -4.61 -11.84
C ASN A 277 15.92 -5.88 -12.74
N GLY A 278 15.31 -6.97 -12.25
CA GLY A 278 15.27 -8.29 -12.87
C GLY A 278 16.36 -9.24 -12.38
N ARG A 279 16.96 -9.01 -11.20
CA ARG A 279 18.08 -9.78 -10.65
C ARG A 279 17.96 -10.03 -9.14
N THR A 280 17.68 -11.28 -8.79
CA THR A 280 17.69 -11.77 -7.40
C THR A 280 19.07 -11.74 -6.72
N SER A 281 20.15 -11.51 -7.47
CA SER A 281 21.55 -11.58 -7.01
C SER A 281 22.04 -10.38 -6.22
N ASP A 282 21.30 -9.27 -6.28
CA ASP A 282 21.67 -7.95 -5.71
C ASP A 282 20.51 -7.27 -4.98
N ASP A 283 19.35 -7.93 -4.85
CA ASP A 283 18.23 -7.49 -4.01
C ASP A 283 18.62 -7.29 -2.54
N PHE A 284 19.58 -8.07 -2.03
CA PHE A 284 19.99 -8.07 -0.62
C PHE A 284 21.43 -7.61 -0.38
N ASP A 285 22.04 -6.90 -1.34
CA ASP A 285 23.41 -6.41 -1.21
C ASP A 285 23.48 -5.16 -0.30
N VAL A 286 24.31 -5.28 0.74
CA VAL A 286 24.51 -4.22 1.75
C VAL A 286 25.58 -3.25 1.28
N ARG A 287 25.18 -1.99 1.10
CA ARG A 287 25.98 -0.86 0.62
C ARG A 287 27.18 -0.62 1.53
N ASN A 288 28.35 -0.41 0.93
CA ASN A 288 29.62 -0.14 1.61
C ASN A 288 30.12 -1.27 2.54
N SER A 289 29.71 -2.53 2.30
CA SER A 289 30.19 -3.70 3.06
C SER A 289 31.70 -3.92 2.90
N MET A 290 32.47 -3.46 3.89
CA MET A 290 33.91 -3.75 4.04
C MET A 290 34.12 -5.25 4.35
N GLY A 291 34.10 -6.09 3.32
CA GLY A 291 34.29 -7.53 3.46
C GLY A 291 33.86 -8.38 2.25
N GLY A 292 33.07 -7.84 1.32
CA GLY A 292 32.72 -8.55 0.08
C GLY A 292 31.77 -9.75 0.27
N ILE A 293 31.07 -9.83 1.40
CA ILE A 293 29.96 -10.79 1.61
C ILE A 293 28.74 -10.28 0.82
N ALA A 294 28.79 -10.44 -0.50
CA ALA A 294 27.64 -10.23 -1.37
C ALA A 294 26.58 -11.32 -1.12
N SER A 295 25.31 -10.96 -1.30
CA SER A 295 24.19 -11.89 -1.13
C SER A 295 24.28 -13.10 -2.08
N SER A 296 24.89 -12.90 -3.26
CA SER A 296 25.22 -13.93 -4.25
C SER A 296 26.09 -15.11 -3.76
N ASN A 297 26.80 -14.98 -2.63
CA ASN A 297 27.51 -16.12 -2.03
C ASN A 297 26.58 -17.08 -1.26
N TRP A 298 25.37 -16.64 -0.90
CA TRP A 298 24.43 -17.38 -0.06
C TRP A 298 23.35 -18.08 -0.90
N ASN A 299 23.78 -18.88 -1.88
CA ASN A 299 22.89 -19.77 -2.65
C ASN A 299 22.44 -20.99 -1.82
N MET A 300 21.94 -20.73 -0.61
CA MET A 300 21.28 -21.70 0.25
C MET A 300 19.78 -21.67 -0.06
N GLY A 301 19.14 -22.85 -0.09
CA GLY A 301 17.67 -22.90 -0.05
C GLY A 301 17.21 -22.39 1.31
N VAL A 302 16.75 -21.13 1.37
CA VAL A 302 16.63 -20.29 2.59
C VAL A 302 15.66 -20.83 3.67
N PHE A 303 15.06 -22.01 3.45
CA PHE A 303 14.13 -22.63 4.38
C PHE A 303 14.21 -24.17 4.32
N GLY A 304 14.95 -24.78 5.25
CA GLY A 304 14.71 -26.17 5.63
C GLY A 304 15.66 -27.22 5.09
N SER A 305 16.96 -27.06 5.34
CA SER A 305 17.82 -28.26 5.46
C SER A 305 17.66 -28.89 6.85
N THR A 306 17.58 -30.22 6.90
CA THR A 306 17.65 -30.99 8.16
C THR A 306 19.09 -31.25 8.61
N ASN A 307 20.10 -30.84 7.83
CA ASN A 307 21.50 -31.03 8.18
C ASN A 307 21.99 -29.91 9.10
N GLN A 308 22.64 -30.28 10.21
CA GLN A 308 23.13 -29.34 11.23
C GLN A 308 24.12 -28.28 10.70
N ARG A 309 24.91 -28.59 9.65
CA ARG A 309 25.84 -27.63 9.02
C ARG A 309 25.09 -26.56 8.23
N ASP A 310 24.10 -26.98 7.45
CA ASP A 310 23.31 -26.09 6.61
C ASP A 310 22.45 -25.17 7.48
N GLN A 311 21.90 -25.68 8.58
CA GLN A 311 21.17 -24.91 9.59
C GLN A 311 22.05 -23.86 10.28
N LEU A 312 23.34 -24.14 10.50
CA LEU A 312 24.27 -23.16 11.05
C LEU A 312 24.48 -22.01 10.05
N LEU A 313 24.68 -22.33 8.76
CA LEU A 313 24.79 -21.34 7.69
C LEU A 313 23.48 -20.53 7.50
N GLU A 314 22.32 -21.19 7.62
CA GLU A 314 20.99 -20.55 7.61
C GLU A 314 20.88 -19.53 8.76
N LYS A 315 21.32 -19.87 9.97
CA LYS A 315 21.29 -18.97 11.13
C LYS A 315 22.28 -17.80 11.04
N GLU A 316 23.49 -18.00 10.50
CA GLU A 316 24.44 -16.91 10.23
C GLU A 316 23.90 -15.94 9.15
N TYR A 317 23.27 -16.48 8.10
CA TYR A 317 22.62 -15.65 7.06
C TYR A 317 21.44 -14.85 7.61
N LEU A 318 20.60 -15.45 8.46
CA LEU A 318 19.52 -14.75 9.16
C LEU A 318 20.04 -13.67 10.12
N ALA A 319 21.20 -13.87 10.76
CA ALA A 319 21.85 -12.86 11.59
C ALA A 319 22.36 -11.67 10.78
N PHE A 320 23.00 -11.91 9.63
CA PHE A 320 23.39 -10.87 8.67
C PHE A 320 22.17 -10.07 8.19
N LEU A 321 21.07 -10.75 7.85
CA LEU A 321 19.83 -10.11 7.40
C LEU A 321 19.21 -9.22 8.50
N ALA A 322 19.03 -9.75 9.71
CA ALA A 322 18.39 -9.03 10.83
C ALA A 322 19.20 -7.85 11.36
N LYS A 323 20.51 -7.83 11.09
CA LYS A 323 21.44 -6.82 11.57
C LYS A 323 21.88 -5.87 10.46
N ASP A 324 22.71 -6.33 9.54
CA ASP A 324 23.48 -5.45 8.65
C ASP A 324 22.64 -5.03 7.43
N PHE A 325 21.86 -5.94 6.85
CA PHE A 325 20.85 -5.58 5.83
C PHE A 325 19.69 -4.78 6.43
N ALA A 326 19.19 -5.16 7.62
CA ALA A 326 18.16 -4.41 8.31
C ALA A 326 18.55 -2.93 8.55
N ARG A 327 19.78 -2.67 9.00
CA ARG A 327 20.32 -1.32 9.24
C ARG A 327 20.25 -0.42 8.00
N GLN A 328 20.41 -0.95 6.80
CA GLN A 328 20.34 -0.18 5.55
C GLN A 328 18.95 0.43 5.30
N TYR A 329 17.89 -0.16 5.86
CA TYR A 329 16.51 0.22 5.60
C TYR A 329 15.72 0.66 6.84
N ARG A 330 16.35 0.68 8.03
CA ARG A 330 15.76 1.23 9.27
C ARG A 330 15.44 2.72 9.07
N ILE A 331 14.21 3.09 9.42
CA ILE A 331 13.67 4.45 9.24
C ILE A 331 14.18 5.37 10.35
N THR A 332 14.62 6.57 9.96
CA THR A 332 14.92 7.65 10.91
C THR A 332 13.65 8.43 11.29
N PRO A 333 13.59 9.08 12.48
CA PRO A 333 12.43 9.90 12.87
C PRO A 333 12.04 11.00 11.87
N GLN A 334 12.98 11.43 11.03
CA GLN A 334 12.79 12.46 9.98
C GLN A 334 12.22 11.89 8.68
N GLU A 335 12.31 10.57 8.46
CA GLU A 335 11.83 9.88 7.26
C GLU A 335 10.54 9.09 7.48
N SER A 336 10.11 8.97 8.75
CA SER A 336 8.94 8.19 9.10
C SER A 336 7.65 8.85 8.66
N LEU A 337 6.80 8.06 8.02
CA LEU A 337 5.42 8.41 7.70
C LEU A 337 4.46 8.03 8.84
N PHE A 338 4.91 7.24 9.82
CA PHE A 338 4.08 6.79 10.94
C PHE A 338 3.74 7.92 11.91
N ASP A 339 2.58 7.79 12.53
CA ASP A 339 2.17 8.52 13.71
C ASP A 339 2.65 7.79 14.98
N TYR A 340 2.81 8.56 16.05
CA TYR A 340 3.39 8.12 17.32
C TYR A 340 2.51 8.56 18.49
N GLY A 341 2.35 7.68 19.47
CA GLY A 341 1.75 8.04 20.75
C GLY A 341 2.67 8.93 21.60
N PHE A 342 2.18 9.33 22.77
CA PHE A 342 2.93 10.16 23.71
C PHE A 342 4.31 9.57 24.04
N ASN A 343 5.37 10.36 23.86
CA ASN A 343 6.79 9.97 24.01
C ASN A 343 7.27 8.81 23.11
N GLN A 344 6.57 8.47 22.02
CA GLN A 344 7.03 7.48 21.04
C GLN A 344 7.74 8.11 19.83
N SER A 345 8.53 7.29 19.14
CA SER A 345 9.22 7.57 17.87
C SER A 345 9.72 6.23 17.29
N THR A 346 10.49 6.21 16.19
CA THR A 346 11.13 4.98 15.65
C THR A 346 11.92 4.21 16.73
N PHE A 347 12.50 4.92 17.70
CA PHE A 347 13.24 4.34 18.83
C PHE A 347 12.36 3.48 19.76
N ALA A 348 11.06 3.78 19.89
CA ALA A 348 10.15 3.02 20.76
C ALA A 348 9.85 1.60 20.23
N PHE A 349 10.17 1.34 18.96
CA PHE A 349 9.92 0.06 18.29
C PHE A 349 11.21 -0.67 17.89
N THR A 350 12.38 -0.03 18.06
CA THR A 350 13.67 -0.54 17.58
C THR A 350 14.45 -1.25 18.68
N ASP A 351 14.70 -2.54 18.47
CA ASP A 351 15.77 -3.30 19.14
C ASP A 351 16.64 -3.93 18.04
N GLU A 352 17.94 -3.63 18.06
CA GLU A 352 18.94 -4.15 17.11
C GLU A 352 19.62 -5.44 17.60
N SER A 353 19.21 -5.94 18.76
CA SER A 353 19.63 -7.21 19.37
C SER A 353 18.50 -8.28 19.33
N PHE A 354 17.45 -8.01 18.55
CA PHE A 354 16.39 -8.93 18.19
C PHE A 354 16.70 -9.60 16.83
N PRO A 355 16.39 -10.90 16.62
CA PRO A 355 15.74 -11.84 17.55
C PRO A 355 16.74 -12.38 18.58
N ARG A 356 16.26 -12.97 19.67
CA ARG A 356 17.15 -13.61 20.66
C ARG A 356 17.74 -14.92 20.13
N VAL A 357 16.97 -15.68 19.35
CA VAL A 357 17.42 -16.88 18.63
C VAL A 357 16.92 -16.87 17.19
N HIS A 358 17.82 -17.00 16.22
CA HIS A 358 17.44 -17.31 14.84
C HIS A 358 16.92 -18.75 14.76
N ARG A 359 15.62 -18.91 14.46
CA ARG A 359 14.95 -20.20 14.27
C ARG A 359 14.97 -20.61 12.80
N THR A 360 15.17 -21.91 12.56
CA THR A 360 15.05 -22.59 11.26
C THR A 360 14.00 -23.68 11.34
N LEU A 361 13.61 -24.29 10.21
CA LEU A 361 12.71 -25.44 10.22
C LEU A 361 13.28 -26.66 10.99
N GLY A 362 14.60 -26.72 11.20
CA GLY A 362 15.26 -27.74 12.02
C GLY A 362 15.03 -27.59 13.53
N ASP A 363 14.55 -26.44 14.00
CA ASP A 363 14.20 -26.21 15.41
C ASP A 363 12.75 -26.65 15.76
N LEU A 364 11.98 -27.13 14.77
CA LEU A 364 10.67 -27.76 14.99
C LEU A 364 10.83 -29.22 15.43
N ASN A 365 9.96 -29.70 16.33
CA ASN A 365 9.85 -31.14 16.58
C ASN A 365 9.07 -31.84 15.46
N ASP A 366 9.33 -33.14 15.28
CA ASP A 366 8.69 -34.02 14.30
C ASP A 366 7.16 -33.91 14.23
N SER A 367 6.47 -33.70 15.35
CA SER A 367 5.00 -33.67 15.37
C SER A 367 4.44 -32.34 14.86
N ASP A 368 5.08 -31.22 15.20
CA ASP A 368 4.73 -29.89 14.69
C ASP A 368 5.11 -29.76 13.22
N PHE A 369 6.33 -30.17 12.82
CA PHE A 369 6.78 -30.15 11.43
C PHE A 369 5.84 -30.98 10.53
N ARG A 370 5.61 -32.26 10.87
CA ARG A 370 4.76 -33.15 10.04
C ARG A 370 3.29 -32.71 10.02
N ARG A 371 2.78 -32.01 11.04
CA ARG A 371 1.45 -31.38 10.98
C ARG A 371 1.46 -30.22 9.99
N ALA A 372 2.36 -29.27 10.17
CA ALA A 372 2.43 -28.05 9.39
C ALA A 372 2.62 -28.38 7.90
N GLN A 373 3.55 -29.29 7.58
CA GLN A 373 3.76 -29.83 6.23
C GLN A 373 2.45 -30.29 5.59
N ARG A 374 1.70 -31.20 6.25
CA ARG A 374 0.45 -31.73 5.69
C ARG A 374 -0.61 -30.66 5.45
N GLU A 375 -0.71 -29.64 6.31
CA GLU A 375 -1.69 -28.56 6.12
C GLU A 375 -1.29 -27.63 4.96
N CYS A 376 0.00 -27.32 4.84
CA CYS A 376 0.53 -26.50 3.75
C CYS A 376 0.46 -27.20 2.38
N GLU A 377 0.86 -28.47 2.30
CA GLU A 377 0.73 -29.30 1.09
C GLU A 377 -0.74 -29.45 0.68
N ARG A 378 -1.65 -29.66 1.64
CA ARG A 378 -3.10 -29.74 1.40
C ARG A 378 -3.71 -28.43 0.87
N ARG A 379 -3.09 -27.28 1.15
CA ARG A 379 -3.45 -25.97 0.55
C ARG A 379 -2.65 -25.63 -0.72
N GLY A 380 -1.86 -26.57 -1.24
CA GLY A 380 -1.19 -26.45 -2.55
C GLY A 380 0.12 -25.68 -2.55
N PHE A 381 0.73 -25.42 -1.38
CA PHE A 381 2.01 -24.74 -1.29
C PHE A 381 3.15 -25.67 -1.73
N THR A 382 4.14 -25.13 -2.47
CA THR A 382 5.35 -25.84 -2.91
C THR A 382 6.58 -24.93 -2.83
N GLY A 383 7.79 -25.51 -2.91
CA GLY A 383 9.05 -24.75 -2.92
C GLY A 383 9.26 -23.89 -1.66
N SER A 384 9.83 -22.70 -1.81
CA SER A 384 10.05 -21.79 -0.67
C SER A 384 8.76 -21.31 -0.01
N ASP A 385 7.65 -21.19 -0.75
CA ASP A 385 6.36 -20.81 -0.18
C ASP A 385 5.77 -21.95 0.69
N LEU A 386 6.09 -23.23 0.42
CA LEU A 386 5.79 -24.35 1.33
C LEU A 386 6.61 -24.26 2.60
N SER A 387 7.92 -24.12 2.50
CA SER A 387 8.78 -24.11 3.68
C SER A 387 8.49 -22.92 4.61
N ALA A 388 8.19 -21.74 4.07
CA ALA A 388 7.67 -20.60 4.82
C ALA A 388 6.35 -20.95 5.55
N CYS A 389 5.39 -21.54 4.85
CA CYS A 389 4.13 -21.99 5.46
C CYS A 389 4.34 -23.02 6.61
N ILE A 390 5.34 -23.91 6.49
CA ILE A 390 5.68 -24.88 7.55
C ILE A 390 6.24 -24.16 8.79
N TYR A 391 6.95 -23.04 8.61
CA TYR A 391 7.48 -22.20 9.68
C TYR A 391 6.34 -21.49 10.42
N ASP A 392 5.56 -20.68 9.67
CA ASP A 392 4.31 -20.00 10.08
C ASP A 392 3.41 -20.92 10.94
N ASN A 393 3.09 -22.11 10.42
CA ASN A 393 2.15 -23.03 11.03
C ASN A 393 2.78 -23.98 12.07
N GLY A 394 4.10 -24.19 11.99
CA GLY A 394 4.86 -24.99 12.93
C GLY A 394 5.00 -24.28 14.28
N PHE A 395 5.57 -23.08 14.25
CA PHE A 395 5.86 -22.28 15.45
C PHE A 395 4.65 -21.48 15.94
N LEU A 396 4.04 -20.65 15.08
CA LEU A 396 3.08 -19.61 15.50
C LEU A 396 1.61 -19.92 15.18
N ARG A 397 1.34 -21.08 14.58
CA ARG A 397 -0.01 -21.50 14.12
C ARG A 397 -0.68 -20.51 13.18
N ILE A 398 0.12 -19.72 12.44
CA ILE A 398 -0.37 -18.82 11.40
C ILE A 398 -1.02 -19.64 10.28
N GLU A 399 -2.07 -19.10 9.66
CA GLU A 399 -2.72 -19.75 8.52
C GLU A 399 -1.90 -19.57 7.22
N PRO A 400 -1.84 -20.61 6.35
CA PRO A 400 -1.07 -20.55 5.10
C PRO A 400 -1.45 -19.34 4.24
N THR A 401 -0.50 -18.42 4.02
CA THR A 401 -0.75 -17.17 3.27
C THR A 401 -0.32 -17.29 1.80
N PRO A 402 -1.26 -17.52 0.85
CA PRO A 402 -0.94 -17.66 -0.57
C PRO A 402 -0.47 -16.33 -1.17
N LYS A 403 0.17 -16.38 -2.36
CA LYS A 403 0.38 -15.14 -3.14
C LYS A 403 -0.99 -14.54 -3.48
N PRO A 404 -1.30 -13.29 -3.07
CA PRO A 404 -2.62 -12.73 -3.31
C PRO A 404 -2.83 -12.42 -4.80
N ASN A 405 -4.05 -12.61 -5.27
CA ASN A 405 -4.51 -11.97 -6.50
C ASN A 405 -4.90 -10.51 -6.18
N ILE A 406 -4.46 -9.58 -7.04
CA ILE A 406 -4.85 -8.18 -7.06
C ILE A 406 -5.44 -7.92 -8.45
N PRO A 407 -6.78 -7.81 -8.60
CA PRO A 407 -7.38 -7.67 -9.92
C PRO A 407 -7.03 -6.32 -10.57
N ASP A 408 -6.94 -6.33 -11.89
CA ASP A 408 -7.11 -5.12 -12.69
C ASP A 408 -8.61 -4.81 -12.78
N ARG A 409 -8.99 -3.61 -12.35
CA ARG A 409 -10.40 -3.15 -12.31
C ARG A 409 -10.89 -2.63 -13.67
N THR A 410 -9.98 -2.45 -14.63
CA THR A 410 -10.28 -1.94 -15.97
C THR A 410 -10.60 -3.06 -16.98
N VAL A 411 -10.05 -4.26 -16.76
CA VAL A 411 -10.24 -5.42 -17.65
C VAL A 411 -11.71 -5.84 -17.71
N GLY A 412 -12.24 -5.94 -18.93
CA GLY A 412 -13.59 -6.43 -19.19
C GLY A 412 -14.72 -5.46 -18.86
N ARG A 413 -14.42 -4.22 -18.42
CA ARG A 413 -15.44 -3.18 -18.21
C ARG A 413 -15.60 -2.30 -19.44
N GLN A 414 -16.81 -2.21 -19.97
CA GLN A 414 -17.21 -1.17 -20.92
C GLN A 414 -17.55 0.12 -20.15
N LEU A 415 -17.07 1.27 -20.63
CA LEU A 415 -17.43 2.58 -20.10
C LEU A 415 -18.60 3.16 -20.91
N ASP A 416 -19.81 3.10 -20.36
CA ASP A 416 -20.97 3.72 -21.00
C ASP A 416 -20.90 5.26 -20.91
N PRO A 417 -21.35 6.03 -21.93
CA PRO A 417 -21.12 7.48 -21.97
C PRO A 417 -21.82 8.27 -20.86
N VAL A 418 -21.05 8.91 -19.96
CA VAL A 418 -21.61 9.79 -18.91
C VAL A 418 -21.94 11.14 -19.51
N ARG A 419 -23.25 11.41 -19.68
CA ARG A 419 -23.77 12.69 -20.20
C ARG A 419 -24.13 13.71 -19.13
N THR A 420 -24.24 13.27 -17.88
CA THR A 420 -24.66 14.11 -16.74
C THR A 420 -23.72 13.84 -15.57
N PRO A 421 -22.94 14.84 -15.10
CA PRO A 421 -22.03 14.66 -13.98
C PRO A 421 -22.79 14.30 -12.69
N THR A 422 -22.39 13.18 -12.07
CA THR A 422 -22.95 12.67 -10.81
C THR A 422 -21.84 12.64 -9.75
N PRO A 423 -21.89 13.47 -8.68
CA PRO A 423 -20.83 13.52 -7.68
C PRO A 423 -20.52 12.15 -7.06
N ASN A 424 -19.24 11.78 -7.05
CA ASN A 424 -18.72 10.54 -6.50
C ASN A 424 -17.55 10.87 -5.56
N VAL A 425 -17.90 11.30 -4.35
CA VAL A 425 -17.00 11.85 -3.33
C VAL A 425 -17.14 11.08 -2.02
N ASN A 426 -16.21 11.25 -1.08
CA ASN A 426 -16.29 10.55 0.20
C ASN A 426 -17.55 10.95 0.98
N PRO A 427 -18.19 10.02 1.73
CA PRO A 427 -19.31 10.35 2.61
C PRO A 427 -18.99 11.53 3.54
N GLY A 428 -19.90 12.49 3.63
CA GLY A 428 -19.75 13.69 4.47
C GLY A 428 -18.88 14.82 3.89
N GLN A 429 -18.09 14.59 2.83
CA GLN A 429 -17.39 15.69 2.14
C GLN A 429 -18.37 16.50 1.27
N LYS A 430 -18.33 17.83 1.41
CA LYS A 430 -18.94 18.74 0.43
C LYS A 430 -18.07 18.76 -0.83
N PRO A 431 -18.65 18.75 -2.06
CA PRO A 431 -17.86 18.83 -3.27
C PRO A 431 -16.97 20.09 -3.34
N TYR A 432 -15.73 19.91 -3.78
CA TYR A 432 -14.59 20.85 -3.79
C TYR A 432 -14.78 22.09 -4.69
N ARG A 433 -15.95 22.27 -5.30
CA ARG A 433 -16.27 23.26 -6.35
C ARG A 433 -15.98 24.73 -6.04
N GLU A 434 -15.71 25.10 -4.79
CA GLU A 434 -15.39 26.48 -4.40
C GLU A 434 -13.89 26.84 -4.54
N ARG A 435 -12.97 25.88 -4.71
CA ARG A 435 -11.51 26.14 -4.51
C ARG A 435 -10.65 26.32 -5.77
N TYR A 436 -11.21 26.28 -6.97
CA TYR A 436 -10.54 26.78 -8.19
C TYR A 436 -11.48 27.71 -8.97
N PRO A 437 -11.02 28.90 -9.40
CA PRO A 437 -11.81 29.76 -10.27
C PRO A 437 -11.93 29.14 -11.67
N GLU A 438 -13.12 29.22 -12.28
CA GLU A 438 -13.30 28.76 -13.65
C GLU A 438 -12.39 29.53 -14.64
N PRO A 439 -11.88 28.86 -15.70
CA PRO A 439 -11.12 29.54 -16.74
C PRO A 439 -11.98 30.63 -17.40
N ARG A 440 -11.58 31.89 -17.24
CA ARG A 440 -12.18 32.99 -18.01
C ARG A 440 -11.90 32.79 -19.49
N VAL A 441 -12.92 32.37 -20.23
CA VAL A 441 -12.96 32.55 -21.68
C VAL A 441 -13.12 34.04 -21.95
N GLU A 442 -12.02 34.75 -22.18
CA GLU A 442 -12.05 36.17 -22.54
C GLU A 442 -12.62 36.33 -23.96
N GLY A 443 -13.93 36.60 -24.02
CA GLY A 443 -14.62 36.93 -25.27
C GLY A 443 -14.07 38.22 -25.87
N THR A 444 -13.68 38.17 -27.14
CA THR A 444 -13.06 39.28 -27.87
C THR A 444 -13.98 40.52 -27.93
N PRO A 445 -13.47 41.77 -27.85
CA PRO A 445 -14.33 42.94 -27.73
C PRO A 445 -15.07 43.29 -29.04
N GLY A 446 -16.38 43.05 -29.07
CA GLY A 446 -17.30 43.62 -30.06
C GLY A 446 -18.00 44.86 -29.51
N GLY A 447 -17.91 46.00 -30.20
CA GLY A 447 -18.40 47.29 -29.70
C GLY A 447 -19.63 47.84 -30.44
N ASN A 448 -20.49 48.55 -29.70
CA ASN A 448 -21.57 49.45 -30.15
C ASN A 448 -22.75 48.78 -30.92
N ASN A 449 -24.00 49.27 -30.88
CA ASN A 449 -24.61 50.44 -30.22
C ASN A 449 -25.84 49.99 -29.39
N GLY A 450 -26.37 50.86 -28.51
CA GLY A 450 -27.56 50.56 -27.71
C GLY A 450 -28.68 51.61 -27.82
N THR A 451 -29.89 51.26 -27.39
CA THR A 451 -31.02 52.21 -27.28
C THR A 451 -32.04 51.81 -26.20
N ALA A 452 -32.58 52.83 -25.53
CA ALA A 452 -33.86 52.88 -24.78
C ALA A 452 -34.05 52.04 -23.49
N VAL A 453 -34.64 52.70 -22.50
CA VAL A 453 -35.11 52.19 -21.18
C VAL A 453 -36.55 52.69 -21.00
N PRO A 454 -37.45 51.91 -20.35
CA PRO A 454 -38.14 52.45 -19.18
C PRO A 454 -38.26 51.47 -17.99
N ARG A 455 -38.40 52.02 -16.78
CA ARG A 455 -38.57 51.32 -15.48
C ARG A 455 -39.96 51.56 -14.86
N THR A 456 -40.47 50.53 -14.18
CA THR A 456 -41.54 50.49 -13.14
C THR A 456 -41.31 49.20 -12.30
N GLY A 457 -41.93 48.90 -11.15
CA GLY A 457 -42.83 49.65 -10.26
C GLY A 457 -44.15 48.91 -9.98
N ASN A 458 -44.63 48.68 -8.73
CA ASN A 458 -44.13 49.06 -7.39
C ASN A 458 -44.49 48.00 -6.30
N THR A 459 -43.48 47.60 -5.50
CA THR A 459 -43.48 47.65 -4.02
C THR A 459 -44.59 46.96 -3.17
N SER A 460 -44.19 45.93 -2.39
CA SER A 460 -44.79 45.44 -1.10
C SER A 460 -46.19 44.78 -1.17
N THR A 461 -46.73 44.00 -0.20
CA THR A 461 -46.39 43.65 1.21
C THR A 461 -46.79 42.17 1.53
N GLY A 462 -46.31 41.60 2.65
CA GLY A 462 -47.14 40.69 3.49
C GLY A 462 -46.92 39.15 3.45
N THR A 463 -46.19 38.62 4.44
CA THR A 463 -46.36 37.28 5.06
C THR A 463 -47.19 37.42 6.37
N PRO A 464 -47.57 36.36 7.15
CA PRO A 464 -47.33 34.90 7.03
C PRO A 464 -48.54 33.95 7.29
N VAL A 465 -48.47 32.69 6.81
CA VAL A 465 -49.10 31.46 7.39
C VAL A 465 -48.19 30.29 6.95
N SER A 466 -47.56 29.44 7.77
CA SER A 466 -47.91 28.62 8.94
C SER A 466 -48.53 27.24 8.65
N SER A 467 -47.63 26.25 8.51
CA SER A 467 -47.71 24.89 9.08
C SER A 467 -49.01 24.04 9.03
N SER A 468 -48.88 22.91 8.32
CA SER A 468 -49.27 21.54 8.73
C SER A 468 -50.72 21.18 9.08
N ASP A 469 -51.26 20.20 8.34
CA ASP A 469 -52.22 19.22 8.85
C ASP A 469 -51.94 17.80 8.32
N LYS A 470 -52.46 16.80 9.03
CA LYS A 470 -52.58 15.36 8.66
C LYS A 470 -54.09 15.00 8.80
N PRO A 471 -54.62 13.73 8.70
CA PRO A 471 -54.01 12.40 8.47
C PRO A 471 -54.82 11.50 7.48
N VAL A 472 -54.68 10.16 7.64
CA VAL A 472 -55.61 9.04 7.31
C VAL A 472 -55.21 8.11 6.13
N ILE A 473 -55.66 6.86 6.26
CA ILE A 473 -55.25 5.62 5.58
C ILE A 473 -56.49 4.97 4.92
N THR A 474 -56.30 4.20 3.86
CA THR A 474 -57.24 3.12 3.45
C THR A 474 -56.49 1.85 3.05
N GLU A 475 -57.05 0.68 3.40
CA GLU A 475 -56.69 -0.63 2.83
C GLU A 475 -57.15 -0.70 1.33
N ARG A 476 -56.91 -1.71 0.49
CA ARG A 476 -56.79 -3.19 0.60
C ARG A 476 -56.04 -3.70 -0.67
N GLU A 477 -55.80 -4.97 -1.00
CA GLU A 477 -56.36 -6.28 -0.60
C GLU A 477 -55.34 -7.43 -0.83
N LYS A 478 -55.69 -8.69 -0.51
CA LYS A 478 -54.86 -9.89 -0.75
C LYS A 478 -55.72 -11.15 -0.97
N PRO A 479 -55.36 -11.98 -1.97
CA PRO A 479 -55.26 -13.44 -1.82
C PRO A 479 -53.84 -13.91 -2.20
N ALA A 480 -53.25 -15.03 -1.80
CA ALA A 480 -53.52 -16.21 -0.94
C ALA A 480 -52.85 -17.42 -1.67
N PRO A 481 -52.37 -18.47 -0.98
CA PRO A 481 -51.25 -19.28 -1.50
C PRO A 481 -51.64 -20.69 -2.00
N GLN A 482 -50.77 -21.31 -2.82
CA GLN A 482 -50.78 -22.76 -3.10
C GLN A 482 -49.37 -23.34 -3.23
N ASN A 483 -49.18 -24.54 -2.64
CA ASN A 483 -48.04 -25.47 -2.69
C ASN A 483 -48.45 -26.70 -1.82
N PRO A 484 -47.90 -27.93 -1.93
CA PRO A 484 -47.08 -28.55 -2.98
C PRO A 484 -47.70 -29.86 -3.57
N GLU A 485 -47.11 -30.42 -4.63
CA GLU A 485 -47.17 -31.87 -4.93
C GLU A 485 -46.11 -32.27 -5.98
N ASN A 486 -45.95 -33.56 -6.32
CA ASN A 486 -44.92 -34.44 -5.76
C ASN A 486 -44.39 -35.43 -6.85
N VAL A 487 -43.30 -36.17 -6.58
CA VAL A 487 -42.72 -37.25 -7.41
C VAL A 487 -42.03 -36.76 -8.72
N GLY A 488 -40.91 -37.31 -9.20
CA GLY A 488 -40.11 -38.45 -8.73
C GLY A 488 -38.71 -38.54 -9.37
N ASN A 489 -38.07 -39.71 -9.25
CA ASN A 489 -36.63 -39.92 -9.49
C ASN A 489 -36.32 -40.58 -10.86
N SER A 490 -35.03 -40.66 -11.23
CA SER A 490 -34.40 -41.49 -12.28
C SER A 490 -34.26 -40.96 -13.73
N SER A 491 -33.06 -40.47 -14.04
CA SER A 491 -32.13 -40.95 -15.08
C SER A 491 -32.64 -41.66 -16.36
N THR A 492 -32.34 -41.10 -17.53
CA THR A 492 -31.58 -41.66 -18.69
C THR A 492 -31.50 -40.56 -19.78
N ARG A 493 -30.42 -40.27 -20.52
CA ARG A 493 -29.25 -40.98 -21.12
C ARG A 493 -29.49 -41.52 -22.55
N THR A 494 -29.23 -40.68 -23.55
CA THR A 494 -28.89 -41.04 -24.95
C THR A 494 -28.23 -39.85 -25.66
N VAL A 495 -27.26 -39.99 -26.58
CA VAL A 495 -26.18 -41.00 -26.72
C VAL A 495 -25.07 -40.37 -27.58
N SER A 496 -23.80 -40.60 -27.23
CA SER A 496 -22.62 -40.43 -28.11
C SER A 496 -21.59 -41.48 -27.70
N LYS A 497 -20.85 -42.03 -28.67
CA LYS A 497 -19.97 -43.20 -28.45
C LYS A 497 -18.50 -42.80 -28.19
N GLU A 498 -17.83 -43.59 -27.35
CA GLU A 498 -16.37 -43.63 -27.19
C GLU A 498 -15.72 -44.29 -28.43
N THR A 499 -14.47 -44.02 -28.82
CA THR A 499 -13.20 -44.51 -28.22
C THR A 499 -12.03 -44.10 -29.14
N PRO A 500 -10.73 -44.28 -28.78
CA PRO A 500 -10.09 -44.37 -27.45
C PRO A 500 -8.91 -43.36 -27.31
N ALA A 501 -8.15 -43.44 -26.21
CA ALA A 501 -7.06 -42.51 -25.90
C ALA A 501 -5.71 -42.82 -26.58
N SER A 502 -4.85 -41.80 -26.71
CA SER A 502 -3.43 -41.89 -27.07
C SER A 502 -2.55 -41.16 -26.04
N LYS A 503 -1.29 -41.58 -25.89
CA LYS A 503 -0.32 -41.03 -24.92
C LYS A 503 0.41 -39.81 -25.48
N PRO A 504 0.89 -38.85 -24.65
CA PRO A 504 1.84 -37.83 -25.09
C PRO A 504 3.18 -38.47 -25.48
N VAL A 505 3.89 -37.82 -26.41
CA VAL A 505 5.18 -38.26 -26.97
C VAL A 505 6.27 -37.27 -26.60
N GLU A 506 7.42 -37.79 -26.16
CA GLU A 506 8.62 -37.00 -25.87
C GLU A 506 9.34 -36.59 -27.17
N THR A 507 9.80 -35.34 -27.25
CA THR A 507 10.70 -34.89 -28.34
C THR A 507 12.15 -34.92 -27.88
N SER A 508 12.83 -36.04 -28.12
CA SER A 508 14.26 -36.24 -27.83
C SER A 508 15.19 -35.65 -28.91
N THR A 509 16.40 -35.27 -28.52
CA THR A 509 17.43 -34.69 -29.39
C THR A 509 18.02 -35.68 -30.41
N PRO A 510 18.35 -35.26 -31.64
CA PRO A 510 19.14 -36.07 -32.58
C PRO A 510 20.62 -36.13 -32.15
N ARG A 511 21.21 -37.33 -32.19
CA ARG A 511 22.63 -37.60 -31.89
C ARG A 511 23.27 -38.25 -33.12
N VAL A 512 24.42 -37.74 -33.57
CA VAL A 512 25.16 -38.28 -34.73
C VAL A 512 26.49 -38.88 -34.25
N TYR A 513 26.92 -40.00 -34.83
CA TYR A 513 28.14 -40.72 -34.44
C TYR A 513 29.08 -41.00 -35.64
N SER A 514 30.33 -40.57 -35.48
CA SER A 514 31.60 -41.13 -35.98
C SER A 514 31.65 -42.08 -37.19
N SER A 515 32.60 -41.81 -38.10
CA SER A 515 33.57 -42.83 -38.56
C SER A 515 34.84 -42.22 -39.17
N SER A 516 35.99 -42.90 -38.95
CA SER A 516 37.29 -42.78 -39.67
C SER A 516 38.03 -41.42 -39.71
N GLY A 517 39.36 -41.48 -39.65
CA GLY A 517 40.28 -40.36 -39.88
C GLY A 517 41.57 -40.83 -40.55
N THR A 518 42.58 -39.95 -40.70
CA THR A 518 44.00 -40.29 -41.01
C THR A 518 44.90 -39.10 -40.62
N SER A 519 46.18 -39.35 -40.38
CA SER A 519 47.17 -38.38 -39.85
C SER A 519 47.98 -37.64 -40.93
N SER A 520 48.35 -36.39 -40.65
CA SER A 520 49.55 -35.73 -41.20
C SER A 520 50.04 -34.59 -40.27
N GLU A 521 51.32 -34.23 -40.37
CA GLU A 521 52.05 -33.41 -39.38
C GLU A 521 51.92 -31.87 -39.55
N PRO A 522 52.19 -31.07 -38.49
CA PRO A 522 51.97 -29.62 -38.49
C PRO A 522 53.10 -28.79 -39.11
N VAL A 523 52.73 -27.75 -39.87
CA VAL A 523 53.65 -26.69 -40.31
C VAL A 523 53.85 -25.66 -39.18
N LYS A 524 55.11 -25.23 -38.96
CA LYS A 524 55.47 -24.27 -37.90
C LYS A 524 54.97 -22.84 -38.21
N PRO A 525 54.28 -22.16 -37.28
CA PRO A 525 54.07 -20.72 -37.37
C PRO A 525 55.36 -19.94 -37.07
N VAL A 526 55.51 -18.77 -37.70
CA VAL A 526 56.65 -17.86 -37.53
C VAL A 526 56.50 -17.03 -36.24
N LYS A 527 57.61 -16.71 -35.57
CA LYS A 527 57.61 -15.78 -34.42
C LYS A 527 57.49 -14.33 -34.88
N THR A 528 56.50 -13.62 -34.35
CA THR A 528 56.40 -12.15 -34.39
C THR A 528 56.81 -11.58 -33.02
N PRO A 529 57.46 -10.40 -32.92
CA PRO A 529 57.88 -9.84 -31.63
C PRO A 529 56.72 -9.52 -30.68
N GLU A 530 56.99 -9.67 -29.39
CA GLU A 530 56.09 -9.33 -28.29
C GLU A 530 56.06 -7.80 -28.06
N PRO A 531 54.89 -7.17 -27.84
CA PRO A 531 54.80 -5.73 -27.60
C PRO A 531 55.29 -5.36 -26.20
N GLU A 532 56.17 -4.36 -26.10
CA GLU A 532 56.79 -3.94 -24.85
C GLU A 532 55.80 -3.26 -23.90
N VAL A 533 55.44 -3.93 -22.79
CA VAL A 533 54.47 -3.43 -21.81
C VAL A 533 55.09 -2.35 -20.92
N VAL A 534 54.89 -1.09 -21.30
CA VAL A 534 55.23 0.07 -20.46
C VAL A 534 54.37 0.05 -19.19
N ARG A 535 55.01 -0.16 -18.04
CA ARG A 535 54.36 -0.17 -16.73
C ARG A 535 54.07 1.27 -16.28
N PRO A 536 52.82 1.61 -15.86
CA PRO A 536 52.53 2.95 -15.34
C PRO A 536 53.23 3.17 -13.99
N VAL A 537 53.92 4.30 -13.86
CA VAL A 537 54.58 4.70 -12.61
C VAL A 537 53.54 5.19 -11.61
N TYR A 538 53.32 4.40 -10.56
CA TYR A 538 52.43 4.77 -9.45
C TYR A 538 53.09 5.78 -8.52
N ASN A 539 52.82 7.07 -8.73
CA ASN A 539 53.10 8.09 -7.72
C ASN A 539 52.16 7.91 -6.53
N LYS A 540 52.71 7.75 -5.32
CA LYS A 540 51.91 7.70 -4.09
C LYS A 540 51.21 9.06 -3.88
N PRO A 541 49.90 9.11 -3.59
CA PRO A 541 49.26 10.34 -3.15
C PRO A 541 49.84 10.78 -1.80
N VAL A 542 50.27 12.03 -1.71
CA VAL A 542 50.68 12.65 -0.44
C VAL A 542 49.41 13.08 0.29
N TYR A 543 49.06 12.36 1.36
CA TYR A 543 47.98 12.76 2.25
C TYR A 543 48.44 13.90 3.16
N THR A 544 47.83 15.08 2.99
CA THR A 544 47.82 16.09 4.06
C THR A 544 46.71 15.74 5.04
N GLU A 545 47.02 15.60 6.33
CA GLU A 545 46.00 15.38 7.35
C GLU A 545 45.02 16.58 7.41
N PRO A 546 43.70 16.33 7.54
CA PRO A 546 42.73 17.40 7.72
C PRO A 546 42.93 18.04 9.12
N VAL A 547 43.17 19.35 9.15
CA VAL A 547 43.31 20.09 10.42
C VAL A 547 42.01 19.99 11.22
N ARG A 548 42.08 19.26 12.33
CA ARG A 548 40.95 19.01 13.23
C ARG A 548 40.60 20.26 14.04
N THR A 549 39.67 21.06 13.53
CA THR A 549 39.03 22.11 14.33
C THR A 549 38.14 21.49 15.40
N GLU A 550 38.53 21.64 16.67
CA GLU A 550 37.68 21.25 17.80
C GLU A 550 36.39 22.10 17.79
N PRO A 551 35.20 21.49 17.93
CA PRO A 551 33.95 22.26 18.01
C PRO A 551 33.92 23.05 19.32
N VAL A 552 33.79 24.38 19.21
CA VAL A 552 33.69 25.27 20.38
C VAL A 552 32.45 24.91 21.19
N ARG A 553 32.67 24.27 22.34
CA ARG A 553 31.62 23.77 23.23
C ARG A 553 30.95 24.92 23.99
N THR A 554 30.01 25.60 23.34
CA THR A 554 29.07 26.48 24.04
C THR A 554 28.30 25.67 25.07
N GLN A 555 28.44 26.04 26.36
CA GLN A 555 27.61 25.43 27.39
C GLN A 555 26.18 25.94 27.26
N PRO A 556 25.15 25.08 27.35
CA PRO A 556 23.77 25.54 27.38
C PRO A 556 23.56 26.38 28.65
N ILE A 557 23.02 27.59 28.48
CA ILE A 557 22.65 28.44 29.60
C ILE A 557 21.55 27.73 30.38
N LYS A 558 21.80 27.42 31.66
CA LYS A 558 20.75 26.99 32.58
C LYS A 558 19.80 28.15 32.85
N THR A 559 18.70 28.21 32.12
CA THR A 559 17.49 28.90 32.57
C THR A 559 16.75 27.97 33.53
N GLU A 560 16.66 28.34 34.81
CA GLU A 560 15.78 27.63 35.73
C GLU A 560 14.31 27.90 35.35
N PRO A 561 13.43 26.88 35.32
CA PRO A 561 12.03 27.08 35.04
C PRO A 561 11.38 27.84 36.20
N VAL A 562 10.78 29.01 35.92
CA VAL A 562 10.04 29.78 36.92
C VAL A 562 8.85 28.94 37.41
N ARG A 563 8.93 28.49 38.66
CA ARG A 563 7.92 27.64 39.31
C ARG A 563 6.65 28.45 39.62
N THR A 564 5.77 28.60 38.63
CA THR A 564 4.39 29.05 38.85
C THR A 564 3.59 27.93 39.49
N GLU A 565 3.18 28.11 40.75
CA GLU A 565 2.30 27.14 41.40
C GLU A 565 0.88 27.21 40.80
N PRO A 566 0.30 26.07 40.38
CA PRO A 566 -1.07 26.06 39.89
C PRO A 566 -2.02 26.34 41.05
N LYS A 567 -2.83 27.42 40.96
CA LYS A 567 -3.91 27.67 41.91
C LYS A 567 -4.94 26.53 41.80
N TYR A 568 -4.95 25.66 42.81
CA TYR A 568 -5.98 24.64 42.95
C TYR A 568 -7.33 25.31 43.25
N THR A 569 -8.33 25.02 42.42
CA THR A 569 -9.72 25.38 42.65
C THR A 569 -10.48 24.09 42.97
N PRO A 570 -11.08 23.92 44.16
CA PRO A 570 -11.80 22.70 44.49
C PRO A 570 -13.05 22.54 43.61
N PRO A 571 -13.42 21.31 43.23
CA PRO A 571 -14.68 21.05 42.54
C PRO A 571 -15.88 21.36 43.45
N PRO A 572 -17.05 21.71 42.89
CA PRO A 572 -18.25 21.99 43.67
C PRO A 572 -18.74 20.76 44.43
N SER A 573 -19.09 20.93 45.70
CA SER A 573 -19.60 19.85 46.55
C SER A 573 -21.02 19.44 46.15
N SER A 574 -21.17 18.23 45.62
CA SER A 574 -22.45 17.58 45.37
C SER A 574 -22.87 16.73 46.58
N ASN A 575 -23.48 17.38 47.59
CA ASN A 575 -24.13 16.67 48.69
C ASN A 575 -25.24 15.73 48.15
N PRO A 576 -25.20 14.41 48.40
CA PRO A 576 -26.22 13.50 47.93
C PRO A 576 -27.52 13.67 48.72
N VAL A 577 -28.60 14.08 48.05
CA VAL A 577 -29.94 14.14 48.65
C VAL A 577 -30.45 12.71 48.87
N SER A 578 -30.67 12.34 50.14
CA SER A 578 -31.11 11.00 50.51
C SER A 578 -32.57 10.73 50.12
N THR A 579 -32.80 9.77 49.25
CA THR A 579 -34.13 9.17 49.01
C THR A 579 -34.30 7.89 49.86
N PRO A 580 -35.47 7.64 50.49
CA PRO A 580 -35.65 6.47 51.35
C PRO A 580 -35.72 5.16 50.57
N VAL A 581 -34.86 4.19 50.91
CA VAL A 581 -34.88 2.83 50.35
C VAL A 581 -35.98 2.01 51.02
N GLN A 582 -36.91 1.44 50.24
CA GLN A 582 -37.88 0.47 50.74
C GLN A 582 -37.21 -0.89 51.00
N ARG A 583 -37.64 -1.56 52.08
CA ARG A 583 -37.02 -2.76 52.63
C ARG A 583 -37.57 -4.04 51.98
N PRO A 584 -36.74 -4.90 51.35
CA PRO A 584 -37.16 -6.24 50.93
C PRO A 584 -37.55 -7.12 52.13
N ALA A 585 -38.54 -8.00 51.95
CA ALA A 585 -38.95 -8.96 52.97
C ALA A 585 -38.01 -10.18 53.03
N SER A 586 -37.76 -10.70 54.24
CA SER A 586 -36.88 -11.84 54.49
C SER A 586 -37.58 -13.18 54.29
N THR A 587 -36.99 -14.08 53.52
CA THR A 587 -37.41 -15.49 53.41
C THR A 587 -36.99 -16.31 54.65
N PRO A 588 -37.85 -17.24 55.14
CA PRO A 588 -37.52 -18.07 56.30
C PRO A 588 -36.68 -19.30 55.93
N VAL A 589 -35.79 -19.70 56.85
CA VAL A 589 -34.96 -20.92 56.74
C VAL A 589 -35.75 -22.13 57.28
N SER A 590 -35.68 -23.27 56.60
CA SER A 590 -36.28 -24.54 57.04
C SER A 590 -35.21 -25.54 57.49
N THR A 591 -35.33 -26.05 58.72
CA THR A 591 -34.47 -27.11 59.27
C THR A 591 -35.02 -28.51 58.96
N PRO A 592 -34.16 -29.55 58.88
CA PRO A 592 -34.60 -30.91 58.58
C PRO A 592 -35.19 -31.62 59.82
N SER A 593 -36.21 -32.45 59.59
CA SER A 593 -36.72 -33.45 60.53
C SER A 593 -36.91 -34.79 59.80
N SER A 594 -36.99 -35.89 60.53
CA SER A 594 -36.77 -37.26 60.01
C SER A 594 -37.90 -38.24 60.36
N ARG A 595 -37.74 -39.51 59.91
CA ARG A 595 -38.47 -40.73 60.33
C ARG A 595 -39.84 -40.99 59.64
N PRO A 596 -40.27 -42.26 59.43
CA PRO A 596 -39.55 -43.51 59.11
C PRO A 596 -40.05 -44.18 57.80
N SER A 597 -39.50 -45.35 57.46
CA SER A 597 -39.87 -46.20 56.31
C SER A 597 -40.66 -47.47 56.70
N THR A 598 -41.59 -47.90 55.81
CA THR A 598 -42.26 -49.22 55.79
C THR A 598 -42.71 -49.56 54.34
N PRO A 599 -42.99 -50.82 53.96
CA PRO A 599 -42.44 -51.35 52.70
C PRO A 599 -43.42 -51.90 51.62
N ILE A 600 -42.89 -51.99 50.39
CA ILE A 600 -43.03 -53.06 49.37
C ILE A 600 -44.42 -53.67 49.09
N THR A 601 -44.87 -53.58 47.84
CA THR A 601 -45.37 -54.76 47.09
C THR A 601 -45.37 -54.51 45.57
N SER A 602 -44.85 -55.49 44.81
CA SER A 602 -45.01 -55.56 43.34
C SER A 602 -46.27 -56.37 42.98
N PRO A 603 -46.68 -56.40 41.70
CA PRO A 603 -46.28 -57.58 40.92
C PRO A 603 -45.94 -57.30 39.44
N GLY A 604 -45.27 -58.26 38.80
CA GLY A 604 -45.08 -58.30 37.35
C GLY A 604 -45.00 -59.74 36.82
N ARG A 605 -45.45 -59.93 35.57
CA ARG A 605 -45.35 -61.14 34.73
C ARG A 605 -46.05 -62.45 35.19
N ARG A 606 -46.96 -62.92 34.33
CA ARG A 606 -46.94 -64.25 33.68
C ARG A 606 -47.47 -64.05 32.23
N GLY A 607 -47.15 -64.85 31.23
CA GLY A 607 -46.16 -65.94 31.13
C GLY A 607 -45.54 -65.94 29.71
N GLY A 608 -44.76 -66.96 29.33
CA GLY A 608 -44.36 -68.15 30.08
C GLY A 608 -43.11 -68.77 29.49
#